data_AF-A0AAV6CAP2-F1
#
_entry.id   AF-A0AAV6CAP2-F1
#
_cell.length_a   1.000
_cell.length_b   1.000
_cell.length_c   1.000
_cell.angle_alpha   90.00
_cell.angle_beta   90.00
_cell.angle_gamma   90.00
#
_symmetry.space_group_name_H-M   'P 1'
#
loop_
_entity.id
_entity.type
_entity.pdbx_description
1 polymer ?
#
loop_
_entity_poly.entity_id
_entity_poly.type
_entity_poly.pdbx_seq_one_letter_code
_entity_poly.pdbx_strand_id
1 'polypeptide(L)'
;MNLPTLKPITNRDSKTGKYSLPADGFYQLAPKGEFPHAEGKVVQVIDDESAVAIVNRFNQESQGAGFVGVLVDYEHFSYDLDKKSEAAGWITALENRADGLYGKIDWTPDAQSQLESGAYRFISPTWLPKDVKVIGNRRIRPLRLDTAGLTNTPKLKGLAPLSNRQGDPALQFDNDNNTSKTMEKIRKELGLPADAGEDAVVAGIAQLKNRATTAETANQNLLAAQVESDLAKYSNRYAPEKRDEIKKQLLANREGTIAILDSIPEPQGKPAPAAGKAPLHNRQNAKAPTASPAGPSADVYAKQDLEVRAYMNRNRCDYDSAFRSVMAEKPELFPDVQEQEA
;
A
#
# COMPACT_ATOMS: atom_id res chain seq x y z
N MET A 1 -18.85 7.41 -21.11
CA MET A 1 -17.54 7.25 -21.78
C MET A 1 -17.81 6.87 -23.23
N ASN A 2 -17.23 7.59 -24.20
CA ASN A 2 -17.26 7.14 -25.59
C ASN A 2 -16.46 5.85 -25.68
N LEU A 3 -17.09 4.76 -26.10
CA LEU A 3 -16.38 3.51 -26.37
C LEU A 3 -15.46 3.74 -27.58
N PRO A 4 -14.23 3.23 -27.57
CA PRO A 4 -13.37 3.25 -28.75
C PRO A 4 -14.10 2.55 -29.91
N THR A 5 -14.23 3.22 -31.05
CA THR A 5 -14.92 2.67 -32.22
C THR A 5 -13.94 2.00 -33.16
N LEU A 6 -14.26 0.77 -33.58
CA LEU A 6 -13.52 0.07 -34.63
C LEU A 6 -13.58 0.87 -35.93
N LYS A 7 -12.43 1.10 -36.56
CA LYS A 7 -12.36 1.76 -37.86
C LYS A 7 -12.80 0.78 -38.97
N PRO A 8 -13.61 1.21 -39.96
CA PRO A 8 -13.86 0.41 -41.15
C PRO A 8 -12.55 0.05 -41.87
N ILE A 9 -12.51 -1.12 -42.49
CA ILE A 9 -11.35 -1.65 -43.24
C ILE A 9 -10.96 -0.71 -44.39
N THR A 10 -11.96 -0.15 -45.08
CA THR A 10 -11.74 0.74 -46.25
C THR A 10 -12.13 2.18 -45.96
N ASN A 11 -11.35 3.12 -46.50
CA ASN A 11 -11.71 4.53 -46.53
C ASN A 11 -12.56 4.79 -47.77
N ARG A 12 -13.66 5.54 -47.61
CA ARG A 12 -14.46 5.98 -48.75
C ARG A 12 -13.88 7.29 -49.25
N ASP A 13 -13.40 7.30 -50.49
CA ASP A 13 -12.97 8.53 -51.13
C ASP A 13 -14.18 9.45 -51.34
N SER A 14 -14.08 10.68 -50.84
CA SER A 14 -15.19 11.64 -50.82
C SER A 14 -15.55 12.21 -52.19
N LYS A 15 -14.66 12.08 -53.19
CA LYS A 15 -14.85 12.63 -54.54
C LYS A 15 -15.37 11.57 -55.53
N THR A 16 -14.86 10.36 -55.43
CA THR A 16 -15.16 9.23 -56.33
C THR A 16 -16.18 8.27 -55.72
N GLY A 17 -16.42 8.34 -54.40
CA GLY A 17 -17.31 7.45 -53.68
C GLY A 17 -16.79 6.02 -53.54
N LYS A 18 -15.60 5.72 -54.08
CA LYS A 18 -14.98 4.39 -54.09
C LYS A 18 -14.33 4.07 -52.74
N TYR A 19 -14.34 2.79 -52.40
CA TYR A 19 -13.62 2.30 -51.24
C TYR A 19 -12.19 1.93 -51.64
N SER A 20 -11.22 2.35 -50.84
CA SER A 20 -9.81 2.00 -51.02
C SER A 20 -9.26 1.33 -49.77
N LEU A 21 -8.48 0.27 -49.98
CA LEU A 21 -7.71 -0.39 -48.92
C LEU A 21 -6.52 0.48 -48.51
N PRO A 22 -6.06 0.42 -47.24
CA PRO A 22 -4.83 1.05 -46.78
C PRO A 22 -3.63 0.59 -47.61
N ALA A 23 -2.78 1.53 -48.02
CA ALA A 23 -1.63 1.25 -48.89
C ALA A 23 -0.55 0.38 -48.23
N ASP A 24 -0.44 0.42 -46.90
CA ASP A 24 0.48 -0.42 -46.12
C ASP A 24 -0.06 -1.85 -45.92
N GLY A 25 -1.31 -2.10 -46.29
CA GLY A 25 -1.99 -3.39 -46.12
C GLY A 25 -2.31 -3.73 -44.65
N PHE A 26 -2.18 -2.77 -43.73
CA PHE A 26 -2.49 -2.97 -42.32
C PHE A 26 -3.88 -2.44 -41.96
N TYR A 27 -4.62 -3.27 -41.22
CA TYR A 27 -5.99 -2.99 -40.80
C TYR A 27 -6.07 -3.04 -39.29
N GLN A 28 -6.82 -2.12 -38.68
CA GLN A 28 -7.05 -2.14 -37.24
C GLN A 28 -7.96 -3.32 -36.90
N LEU A 29 -7.40 -4.32 -36.20
CA LEU A 29 -8.14 -5.50 -35.75
C LEU A 29 -8.95 -5.17 -34.49
N ALA A 30 -8.33 -4.47 -33.54
CA ALA A 30 -8.98 -4.02 -32.32
C ALA A 30 -8.42 -2.67 -31.89
N PRO A 31 -9.27 -1.66 -31.62
CA PRO A 31 -8.83 -0.45 -30.96
C PRO A 31 -8.46 -0.74 -29.50
N LYS A 32 -7.55 0.05 -28.92
CA LYS A 32 -7.28 -0.04 -27.48
C LYS A 32 -8.49 0.45 -26.67
N GLY A 33 -8.76 -0.21 -25.55
CA GLY A 33 -9.77 0.16 -24.58
C GLY A 33 -10.52 -1.02 -23.99
N GLU A 34 -11.71 -0.73 -23.45
CA GLU A 34 -12.55 -1.70 -22.75
C GLU A 34 -13.83 -2.00 -23.53
N PHE A 35 -14.10 -3.27 -23.75
CA PHE A 35 -15.21 -3.75 -24.58
C PHE A 35 -16.07 -4.73 -23.79
N PRO A 36 -17.25 -4.30 -23.31
CA PRO A 36 -18.20 -5.18 -22.67
C PRO A 36 -18.69 -6.26 -23.64
N HIS A 37 -18.54 -7.52 -23.23
CA HIS A 37 -19.07 -8.69 -23.93
C HIS A 37 -20.30 -9.20 -23.18
N ALA A 38 -21.48 -8.96 -23.76
CA ALA A 38 -22.76 -9.31 -23.13
C ALA A 38 -22.92 -10.82 -22.86
N GLU A 39 -22.66 -11.68 -23.84
CA GLU A 39 -22.86 -13.14 -23.68
C GLU A 39 -21.86 -13.79 -22.71
N GLY A 40 -20.58 -13.43 -22.80
CA GLY A 40 -19.56 -13.87 -21.84
C GLY A 40 -19.70 -13.21 -20.47
N LYS A 41 -20.53 -12.16 -20.35
CA LYS A 41 -20.65 -11.28 -19.18
C LYS A 41 -19.27 -10.86 -18.65
N VAL A 42 -18.37 -10.43 -19.54
CA VAL A 42 -17.01 -9.98 -19.22
C VAL A 42 -16.72 -8.66 -19.91
N VAL A 43 -15.67 -7.97 -19.49
CA VAL A 43 -15.10 -6.82 -20.19
C VAL A 43 -13.75 -7.21 -20.76
N GLN A 44 -13.60 -7.14 -22.08
CA GLN A 44 -12.31 -7.34 -22.73
C GLN A 44 -11.49 -6.06 -22.64
N VAL A 45 -10.25 -6.19 -22.20
CA VAL A 45 -9.31 -5.07 -22.06
C VAL A 45 -8.21 -5.25 -23.09
N ILE A 46 -8.23 -4.40 -24.12
CA ILE A 46 -7.20 -4.30 -25.14
C ILE A 46 -6.31 -3.11 -24.78
N ASP A 47 -5.24 -3.36 -24.04
CA ASP A 47 -4.22 -2.38 -23.70
C ASP A 47 -2.88 -2.74 -24.34
N ASP A 48 -1.83 -1.96 -24.07
CA ASP A 48 -0.49 -2.26 -24.57
C ASP A 48 0.02 -3.63 -24.11
N GLU A 49 -0.30 -4.06 -22.88
CA GLU A 49 0.07 -5.39 -22.38
C GLU A 49 -0.59 -6.49 -23.23
N SER A 50 -1.87 -6.33 -23.58
CA SER A 50 -2.59 -7.24 -24.47
C SER A 50 -1.98 -7.27 -25.88
N ALA A 51 -1.83 -6.10 -26.51
CA ALA A 51 -1.36 -6.00 -27.88
C ALA A 51 0.08 -6.52 -28.04
N VAL A 52 0.96 -6.20 -27.09
CA VAL A 52 2.34 -6.72 -27.07
C VAL A 52 2.35 -8.25 -26.89
N ALA A 53 1.52 -8.79 -25.99
CA ALA A 53 1.43 -10.24 -25.81
C ALA A 53 0.98 -10.95 -27.10
N ILE A 54 -0.05 -10.43 -27.76
CA ILE A 54 -0.57 -10.97 -29.01
C ILE A 54 0.47 -10.92 -30.13
N VAL A 55 1.16 -9.78 -30.31
CA VAL A 55 2.21 -9.62 -31.32
C VAL A 55 3.37 -10.57 -31.07
N ASN A 56 3.85 -10.66 -29.81
CA ASN A 56 4.93 -11.57 -29.45
C ASN A 56 4.55 -13.03 -29.71
N ARG A 57 3.32 -13.42 -29.36
CA ARG A 57 2.82 -14.77 -29.58
C ARG A 57 2.70 -15.09 -31.07
N PHE A 58 2.20 -14.16 -31.87
CA PHE A 58 2.15 -14.29 -33.33
C PHE A 58 3.55 -14.48 -33.93
N ASN A 59 4.52 -13.63 -33.56
CA ASN A 59 5.90 -13.70 -34.07
C ASN A 59 6.61 -15.01 -33.67
N GLN A 60 6.23 -15.60 -32.54
CA GLN A 60 6.72 -16.91 -32.12
C GLN A 60 6.09 -18.02 -32.98
N GLU A 61 4.76 -17.99 -33.16
CA GLU A 61 4.03 -18.98 -33.97
C GLU A 61 4.42 -18.91 -35.44
N SER A 62 4.77 -17.72 -35.95
CA SER A 62 5.17 -17.51 -37.34
C SER A 62 6.52 -18.12 -37.72
N GLN A 63 7.33 -18.52 -36.73
CA GLN A 63 8.59 -19.24 -36.95
C GLN A 63 8.38 -20.74 -37.12
N GLY A 64 7.17 -21.24 -36.84
CA GLY A 64 6.83 -22.66 -36.97
C GLY A 64 6.80 -23.12 -38.43
N ALA A 65 7.27 -24.34 -38.67
CA ALA A 65 7.15 -24.97 -39.98
C ALA A 65 5.66 -25.11 -40.36
N GLY A 66 5.29 -24.59 -41.54
CA GLY A 66 3.91 -24.64 -42.03
C GLY A 66 3.02 -23.47 -41.59
N PHE A 67 3.57 -22.43 -40.95
CA PHE A 67 2.81 -21.21 -40.71
C PHE A 67 2.50 -20.48 -42.02
N VAL A 68 1.22 -20.26 -42.28
CA VAL A 68 0.72 -19.57 -43.49
C VAL A 68 -0.01 -18.26 -43.16
N GLY A 69 0.00 -17.85 -41.88
CA GLY A 69 -0.77 -16.73 -41.36
C GLY A 69 -1.94 -17.17 -40.47
N VAL A 70 -2.59 -16.20 -39.83
CA VAL A 70 -3.82 -16.42 -39.07
C VAL A 70 -5.03 -16.24 -39.98
N LEU A 71 -5.96 -17.21 -39.94
CA LEU A 71 -7.14 -17.23 -40.81
C LEU A 71 -8.02 -15.99 -40.61
N VAL A 72 -8.36 -15.33 -41.71
CA VAL A 72 -9.51 -14.43 -41.80
C VAL A 72 -10.63 -15.16 -42.54
N ASP A 73 -11.71 -15.50 -41.85
CA ASP A 73 -12.89 -16.16 -42.45
C ASP A 73 -14.03 -15.17 -42.73
N TYR A 74 -15.16 -15.65 -43.23
CA TYR A 74 -16.37 -14.85 -43.37
C TYR A 74 -17.28 -15.06 -42.16
N GLU A 75 -17.71 -13.97 -41.51
CA GLU A 75 -18.73 -14.00 -40.45
C GLU A 75 -18.47 -15.02 -39.31
N HIS A 76 -17.21 -15.39 -39.05
CA HIS A 76 -16.80 -16.43 -38.08
C HIS A 76 -17.29 -17.85 -38.42
N PHE A 77 -17.57 -18.13 -39.69
CA PHE A 77 -18.11 -19.41 -40.14
C PHE A 77 -17.18 -20.60 -39.94
N SER A 78 -15.87 -20.40 -39.72
CA SER A 78 -14.95 -21.51 -39.41
C SER A 78 -15.28 -22.25 -38.11
N TYR A 79 -16.09 -21.66 -37.23
CA TYR A 79 -16.61 -22.29 -36.01
C TYR A 79 -17.97 -22.99 -36.19
N ASP A 80 -18.58 -22.90 -37.38
CA ASP A 80 -19.86 -23.51 -37.70
C ASP A 80 -19.68 -24.58 -38.78
N LEU A 81 -19.88 -25.85 -38.41
CA LEU A 81 -19.67 -27.00 -39.30
C LEU A 81 -20.65 -27.03 -40.48
N ASP A 82 -21.77 -26.30 -40.39
CA ASP A 82 -22.78 -26.22 -41.44
C ASP A 82 -22.51 -25.05 -42.42
N LYS A 83 -21.41 -24.32 -42.21
CA LYS A 83 -21.01 -23.17 -43.03
C LYS A 83 -19.71 -23.43 -43.76
N LYS A 84 -19.48 -22.62 -44.80
CA LYS A 84 -18.22 -22.61 -45.52
C LYS A 84 -17.13 -21.99 -44.64
N SER A 85 -16.03 -22.71 -44.46
CA SER A 85 -14.83 -22.22 -43.78
C SER A 85 -13.78 -21.65 -44.76
N GLU A 86 -14.25 -21.03 -45.84
CA GLU A 86 -13.38 -20.42 -46.87
C GLU A 86 -12.63 -19.21 -46.28
N ALA A 87 -11.35 -19.07 -46.62
CA ALA A 87 -10.56 -17.92 -46.20
C ALA A 87 -10.97 -16.67 -47.02
N ALA A 88 -11.36 -15.60 -46.32
CA ALA A 88 -11.35 -14.26 -46.88
C ALA A 88 -9.92 -13.74 -47.04
N GLY A 89 -9.00 -14.15 -46.17
CA GLY A 89 -7.59 -13.80 -46.25
C GLY A 89 -6.77 -14.41 -45.12
N TRP A 90 -5.51 -13.98 -45.03
CA TRP A 90 -4.56 -14.44 -44.02
C TRP A 90 -3.82 -13.27 -43.39
N ILE A 91 -3.82 -13.18 -42.07
CA ILE A 91 -3.02 -12.21 -41.32
C ILE A 91 -1.57 -12.68 -41.29
N THR A 92 -0.67 -11.94 -41.92
CA THR A 92 0.74 -12.30 -42.12
C THR A 92 1.72 -11.51 -41.25
N ALA A 93 1.27 -10.42 -40.64
CA ALA A 93 2.02 -9.67 -39.63
C ALA A 93 1.07 -8.99 -38.64
N LEU A 94 1.53 -8.76 -37.41
CA LEU A 94 0.82 -7.96 -36.41
C LEU A 94 1.68 -6.82 -35.89
N GLU A 95 1.05 -5.69 -35.58
CA GLU A 95 1.68 -4.51 -34.99
C GLU A 95 0.85 -3.96 -33.83
N ASN A 96 1.52 -3.62 -32.73
CA ASN A 96 0.95 -2.76 -31.70
C ASN A 96 1.19 -1.30 -32.11
N ARG A 97 0.14 -0.60 -32.52
CA ARG A 97 0.19 0.84 -32.85
C ARG A 97 -0.39 1.65 -31.69
N ALA A 98 -0.19 2.97 -31.73
CA ALA A 98 -0.62 3.86 -30.66
C ALA A 98 -2.11 3.68 -30.27
N ASP A 99 -2.98 3.48 -31.26
CA ASP A 99 -4.44 3.41 -31.09
C ASP A 99 -5.04 1.99 -31.14
N GLY A 100 -4.25 0.94 -31.35
CA GLY A 100 -4.81 -0.41 -31.49
C GLY A 100 -3.83 -1.49 -31.91
N LEU A 101 -4.35 -2.72 -31.94
CA LEU A 101 -3.72 -3.86 -32.60
C LEU A 101 -4.06 -3.83 -34.09
N TYR A 102 -3.03 -3.91 -34.93
CA TYR A 102 -3.15 -3.94 -36.38
C TYR A 102 -2.63 -5.25 -36.94
N GLY A 103 -3.21 -5.69 -38.06
CA GLY A 103 -2.74 -6.86 -38.79
C GLY A 103 -2.58 -6.57 -40.27
N LYS A 104 -1.49 -7.05 -40.86
CA LYS A 104 -1.31 -7.08 -42.31
C LYS A 104 -2.07 -8.27 -42.88
N ILE A 105 -2.94 -8.04 -43.85
CA ILE A 105 -3.82 -9.09 -44.40
C ILE A 105 -3.56 -9.28 -45.88
N ASP A 106 -3.27 -10.52 -46.25
CA ASP A 106 -3.25 -10.97 -47.63
C ASP A 106 -4.66 -11.49 -47.98
N TRP A 107 -5.44 -10.63 -48.63
CA TRP A 107 -6.82 -10.92 -49.02
C TRP A 107 -6.88 -11.88 -50.22
N THR A 108 -7.91 -12.71 -50.27
CA THR A 108 -8.27 -13.40 -51.51
C THR A 108 -8.86 -12.42 -52.53
N PRO A 109 -8.81 -12.72 -53.83
CA PRO A 109 -9.42 -11.87 -54.86
C PRO A 109 -10.92 -11.60 -54.60
N ASP A 110 -11.64 -12.60 -54.10
CA ASP A 110 -13.07 -12.49 -53.78
C ASP A 110 -13.30 -11.53 -52.60
N ALA A 111 -12.54 -11.66 -51.51
CA ALA A 111 -12.66 -10.76 -50.37
C ALA A 111 -12.26 -9.33 -50.74
N GLN A 112 -11.20 -9.15 -51.54
CA GLN A 112 -10.78 -7.85 -52.01
C GLN A 112 -11.89 -7.15 -52.81
N SER A 113 -12.52 -7.86 -53.76
CA SER A 113 -13.66 -7.34 -54.53
C SER A 113 -14.84 -6.94 -53.63
N GLN A 114 -15.11 -7.73 -52.59
CA GLN A 114 -16.16 -7.42 -51.62
C GLN A 114 -15.84 -6.19 -50.74
N LEU A 115 -14.57 -5.97 -50.40
CA LEU A 115 -14.13 -4.79 -49.67
C LEU A 115 -14.19 -3.51 -50.52
N GLU A 116 -13.77 -3.62 -51.79
CA GLU A 116 -13.78 -2.52 -52.77
C GLU A 116 -15.21 -2.12 -53.18
N SER A 117 -16.12 -3.09 -53.27
CA SER A 117 -17.56 -2.84 -53.47
C SER A 117 -18.28 -2.37 -52.19
N GLY A 118 -17.68 -2.59 -51.02
CA GLY A 118 -18.25 -2.26 -49.72
C GLY A 118 -19.28 -3.28 -49.21
N ALA A 119 -19.32 -4.48 -49.79
CA ALA A 119 -20.13 -5.60 -49.31
C ALA A 119 -19.72 -6.04 -47.90
N TYR A 120 -18.44 -5.89 -47.54
CA TYR A 120 -17.95 -6.01 -46.17
C TYR A 120 -17.13 -4.79 -45.76
N ARG A 121 -17.18 -4.44 -44.47
CA ARG A 121 -16.59 -3.18 -43.99
C ARG A 121 -15.78 -3.33 -42.71
N PHE A 122 -15.90 -4.43 -41.97
CA PHE A 122 -15.26 -4.58 -40.67
C PHE A 122 -14.57 -5.93 -40.52
N ILE A 123 -13.57 -5.95 -39.65
CA ILE A 123 -12.90 -7.16 -39.20
C ILE A 123 -13.17 -7.36 -37.72
N SER A 124 -13.40 -8.59 -37.31
CA SER A 124 -13.74 -8.94 -35.95
C SER A 124 -12.76 -9.99 -35.45
N PRO A 125 -11.81 -9.66 -34.55
CA PRO A 125 -10.87 -10.64 -34.03
C PRO A 125 -11.55 -11.61 -33.06
N THR A 126 -11.00 -12.82 -32.99
CA THR A 126 -11.40 -13.88 -32.06
C THR A 126 -10.22 -14.28 -31.20
N TRP A 127 -10.45 -14.33 -29.89
CA TRP A 127 -9.55 -14.85 -28.87
C TRP A 127 -10.15 -16.16 -28.34
N LEU A 128 -9.32 -17.09 -27.90
CA LEU A 128 -9.82 -18.31 -27.26
C LEU A 128 -9.86 -18.16 -25.74
N PRO A 129 -10.82 -18.79 -25.06
CA PRO A 129 -10.88 -18.82 -23.60
C PRO A 129 -9.56 -19.16 -22.90
N LYS A 130 -8.82 -20.13 -23.42
CA LYS A 130 -7.52 -20.56 -22.89
C LYS A 130 -6.38 -19.56 -23.08
N ASP A 131 -6.56 -18.61 -24.00
CA ASP A 131 -5.54 -17.64 -24.40
C ASP A 131 -5.88 -16.22 -23.92
N VAL A 132 -6.60 -16.10 -22.80
CA VAL A 132 -6.84 -14.82 -22.12
C VAL A 132 -6.41 -14.89 -20.65
N LYS A 133 -6.04 -13.74 -20.09
CA LYS A 133 -5.71 -13.56 -18.67
C LYS A 133 -6.86 -12.88 -17.94
N VAL A 134 -7.34 -13.47 -16.86
CA VAL A 134 -8.30 -12.81 -15.96
C VAL A 134 -7.57 -11.75 -15.14
N ILE A 135 -8.08 -10.52 -15.14
CA ILE A 135 -7.46 -9.37 -14.44
C ILE A 135 -8.37 -8.77 -13.36
N GLY A 136 -9.31 -9.56 -12.85
CA GLY A 136 -10.26 -9.18 -11.80
C GLY A 136 -11.50 -8.46 -12.34
N ASN A 137 -12.54 -8.31 -11.51
CA ASN A 137 -13.79 -7.59 -11.85
C ASN A 137 -14.44 -7.99 -13.18
N ARG A 138 -14.45 -9.29 -13.49
CA ARG A 138 -14.96 -9.83 -14.76
C ARG A 138 -14.27 -9.25 -16.00
N ARG A 139 -13.03 -8.76 -15.85
CA ARG A 139 -12.20 -8.24 -16.95
C ARG A 139 -11.22 -9.32 -17.40
N ILE A 140 -11.06 -9.41 -18.71
CA ILE A 140 -10.11 -10.32 -19.36
C ILE A 140 -9.19 -9.56 -20.30
N ARG A 141 -7.95 -10.02 -20.39
CA ARG A 141 -6.95 -9.51 -21.32
C ARG A 141 -6.60 -10.60 -22.33
N PRO A 142 -6.94 -10.43 -23.62
CA PRO A 142 -6.51 -11.36 -24.66
C PRO A 142 -4.99 -11.41 -24.80
N LEU A 143 -4.44 -12.61 -24.98
CA LEU A 143 -3.00 -12.85 -25.10
C LEU A 143 -2.58 -13.45 -26.44
N ARG A 144 -3.52 -13.97 -27.22
CA ARG A 144 -3.28 -14.56 -28.55
C ARG A 144 -4.48 -14.31 -29.47
N LEU A 145 -4.21 -13.95 -30.72
CA LEU A 145 -5.20 -13.92 -31.79
C LEU A 145 -5.40 -15.34 -32.33
N ASP A 146 -6.64 -15.82 -32.37
CA ASP A 146 -6.96 -17.15 -32.88
C ASP A 146 -7.33 -17.11 -34.37
N THR A 147 -8.34 -16.32 -34.71
CA THR A 147 -8.85 -16.07 -36.07
C THR A 147 -9.43 -14.65 -36.14
N ALA A 148 -9.86 -14.21 -37.31
CA ALA A 148 -10.70 -13.02 -37.44
C ALA A 148 -11.80 -13.23 -38.48
N GLY A 149 -12.96 -12.61 -38.30
CA GLY A 149 -14.06 -12.64 -39.27
C GLY A 149 -14.17 -11.34 -40.06
N LEU A 150 -14.23 -11.43 -41.39
CA LEU A 150 -14.69 -10.37 -42.26
C LEU A 150 -16.22 -10.30 -42.15
N THR A 151 -16.74 -9.19 -41.61
CA THR A 151 -18.14 -9.07 -41.18
C THR A 151 -18.69 -7.65 -41.32
N ASN A 152 -20.01 -7.52 -41.38
CA ASN A 152 -20.69 -6.23 -41.23
C ASN A 152 -21.24 -5.99 -39.82
N THR A 153 -21.18 -7.00 -38.95
CA THR A 153 -21.61 -6.90 -37.56
C THR A 153 -20.42 -7.16 -36.64
N PRO A 154 -19.38 -6.30 -36.66
CA PRO A 154 -18.23 -6.49 -35.81
C PRO A 154 -18.70 -6.44 -34.37
N LYS A 155 -18.52 -7.55 -33.70
CA LYS A 155 -18.65 -7.59 -32.26
C LYS A 155 -17.21 -7.77 -31.82
N LEU A 156 -16.65 -6.86 -31.02
CA LEU A 156 -15.45 -7.17 -30.23
C LEU A 156 -15.86 -8.21 -29.17
N LYS A 157 -16.38 -9.35 -29.63
CA LYS A 157 -16.80 -10.51 -28.90
C LYS A 157 -15.61 -11.36 -28.63
N GLY A 158 -14.61 -11.44 -29.52
CA GLY A 158 -13.28 -11.90 -29.15
C GLY A 158 -13.23 -13.26 -28.45
N LEU A 159 -14.29 -14.03 -28.39
CA LEU A 159 -14.37 -15.28 -27.67
C LEU A 159 -15.09 -16.21 -28.63
N ALA A 160 -14.37 -17.22 -29.11
CA ALA A 160 -14.99 -18.26 -29.90
C ALA A 160 -16.24 -18.78 -29.16
N PRO A 161 -17.37 -19.01 -29.85
CA PRO A 161 -18.53 -19.64 -29.22
C PRO A 161 -18.09 -20.94 -28.53
N LEU A 162 -18.55 -21.21 -27.31
CA LEU A 162 -18.28 -22.46 -26.57
C LEU A 162 -18.91 -23.71 -27.22
N SER A 163 -19.36 -23.63 -28.48
CA SER A 163 -20.02 -24.75 -29.16
C SER A 163 -18.97 -25.66 -29.82
N ASN A 164 -18.99 -26.93 -29.42
CA ASN A 164 -18.27 -28.08 -30.01
C ASN A 164 -16.74 -28.15 -29.94
N ARG A 165 -16.13 -27.72 -28.83
CA ARG A 165 -14.90 -28.36 -28.33
C ARG A 165 -15.14 -28.92 -26.94
N GLN A 166 -15.06 -30.25 -26.81
CA GLN A 166 -15.02 -30.94 -25.53
C GLN A 166 -13.96 -30.30 -24.63
N GLY A 167 -14.40 -29.77 -23.49
CA GLY A 167 -13.60 -29.53 -22.29
C GLY A 167 -12.43 -28.57 -22.41
N ASP A 168 -12.68 -27.26 -22.27
CA ASP A 168 -11.64 -26.33 -21.81
C ASP A 168 -12.25 -25.35 -20.77
N PRO A 169 -11.87 -25.42 -19.48
CA PRO A 169 -12.52 -24.68 -18.39
C PRO A 169 -12.16 -23.18 -18.30
N ALA A 170 -11.43 -22.64 -19.28
CA ALA A 170 -10.66 -21.41 -19.10
C ALA A 170 -11.46 -20.10 -18.96
N LEU A 171 -12.77 -20.06 -19.27
CA LEU A 171 -13.61 -18.86 -19.02
C LEU A 171 -14.94 -19.16 -18.35
N GLN A 172 -14.91 -19.90 -17.24
CA GLN A 172 -16.01 -19.88 -16.29
C GLN A 172 -15.95 -18.61 -15.46
N PHE A 173 -16.58 -17.54 -15.96
CA PHE A 173 -17.12 -16.51 -15.06
C PHE A 173 -18.44 -17.06 -14.57
N ASP A 174 -18.39 -17.74 -13.43
CA ASP A 174 -19.55 -18.40 -12.86
C ASP A 174 -20.77 -17.48 -12.84
N ASN A 175 -21.72 -17.80 -13.70
CA ASN A 175 -23.05 -17.23 -13.61
C ASN A 175 -23.91 -18.28 -12.90
N ASP A 176 -24.46 -17.84 -11.78
CA ASP A 176 -25.61 -18.39 -11.05
C ASP A 176 -25.45 -19.73 -10.32
N ASN A 177 -24.47 -20.58 -10.65
CA ASN A 177 -24.19 -21.82 -9.90
C ASN A 177 -23.11 -21.68 -8.81
N ASN A 178 -22.24 -20.67 -8.89
CA ASN A 178 -21.22 -20.42 -7.86
C ASN A 178 -21.78 -19.60 -6.69
N THR A 179 -22.82 -18.78 -6.88
CA THR A 179 -23.47 -18.11 -5.75
C THR A 179 -24.11 -19.14 -4.79
N SER A 180 -24.78 -20.17 -5.33
CA SER A 180 -25.32 -21.28 -4.52
C SER A 180 -24.21 -22.07 -3.82
N LYS A 181 -23.16 -22.48 -4.55
CA LYS A 181 -22.02 -23.21 -3.96
C LYS A 181 -21.21 -22.36 -2.97
N THR A 182 -21.11 -21.05 -3.18
CA THR A 182 -20.45 -20.11 -2.27
C THR A 182 -21.29 -19.90 -1.01
N MET A 183 -22.61 -19.76 -1.15
CA MET A 183 -23.50 -19.69 0.01
C MET A 183 -23.54 -21.00 0.80
N GLU A 184 -23.50 -22.16 0.14
CA GLU A 184 -23.34 -23.47 0.80
C GLU A 184 -22.04 -23.56 1.61
N LYS A 185 -20.92 -23.09 1.03
CA LYS A 185 -19.63 -23.02 1.75
C LYS A 185 -19.69 -22.06 2.93
N ILE A 186 -20.26 -20.87 2.75
CA ILE A 186 -20.41 -19.89 3.83
C ILE A 186 -21.29 -20.44 4.95
N ARG A 187 -22.42 -21.10 4.63
CA ARG A 187 -23.26 -21.79 5.61
C ARG A 187 -22.47 -22.84 6.37
N LYS A 188 -21.68 -23.67 5.67
CA LYS A 188 -20.83 -24.70 6.30
C LYS A 188 -19.79 -24.10 7.24
N GLU A 189 -19.06 -23.07 6.81
CA GLU A 189 -18.05 -22.40 7.65
C GLU A 189 -18.68 -21.70 8.87
N LEU A 190 -19.90 -21.19 8.73
CA LEU A 190 -20.68 -20.65 9.85
C LEU A 190 -21.34 -21.74 10.72
N GLY A 191 -21.24 -23.01 10.35
CA GLY A 191 -21.89 -24.13 11.05
C GLY A 191 -23.43 -24.14 10.92
N LEU A 192 -23.97 -23.51 9.87
CA LEU A 192 -25.41 -23.41 9.60
C LEU A 192 -25.91 -24.55 8.70
N PRO A 193 -27.21 -24.89 8.78
CA PRO A 193 -27.85 -25.84 7.87
C PRO A 193 -27.70 -25.46 6.39
N ALA A 194 -27.66 -26.47 5.51
CA ALA A 194 -27.46 -26.28 4.08
C ALA A 194 -28.58 -25.45 3.40
N ASP A 195 -29.76 -25.41 4.00
CA ASP A 195 -30.95 -24.67 3.56
C ASP A 195 -31.18 -23.35 4.33
N ALA A 196 -30.27 -22.96 5.22
CA ALA A 196 -30.43 -21.78 6.07
C ALA A 196 -30.58 -20.48 5.25
N GLY A 197 -31.67 -19.74 5.47
CA GLY A 197 -31.93 -18.47 4.77
C GLY A 197 -30.83 -17.42 4.96
N GLU A 198 -30.80 -16.40 4.10
CA GLU A 198 -29.80 -15.32 4.14
C GLU A 198 -29.75 -14.61 5.50
N ASP A 199 -30.90 -14.42 6.15
CA ASP A 199 -31.00 -13.83 7.49
C ASP A 199 -30.21 -14.61 8.55
N ALA A 200 -30.19 -15.95 8.45
CA ALA A 200 -29.42 -16.80 9.37
C ALA A 200 -27.90 -16.66 9.13
N VAL A 201 -27.49 -16.49 7.88
CA VAL A 201 -26.08 -16.24 7.51
C VAL A 201 -25.62 -14.89 8.05
N VAL A 202 -26.43 -13.84 7.88
CA VAL A 202 -26.14 -12.50 8.41
C VAL A 202 -26.08 -12.54 9.94
N ALA A 203 -26.99 -13.25 10.60
CA ALA A 203 -26.95 -13.45 12.05
C ALA A 203 -25.67 -14.18 12.51
N GLY A 204 -25.24 -15.23 11.80
CA GLY A 204 -24.00 -15.94 12.08
C GLY A 204 -22.76 -15.05 11.97
N ILE A 205 -22.70 -14.20 10.95
CA ILE A 205 -21.62 -13.21 10.78
C ILE A 205 -21.62 -12.19 11.93
N ALA A 206 -22.80 -11.71 12.34
CA ALA A 206 -22.93 -10.78 13.47
C ALA A 206 -22.44 -11.43 14.79
N GLN A 207 -22.75 -12.70 15.02
CA GLN A 207 -22.24 -13.45 16.17
C GLN A 207 -20.72 -13.59 16.16
N LEU A 208 -20.11 -13.91 15.01
CA LEU A 208 -18.65 -13.97 14.89
C LEU A 208 -17.99 -12.62 15.17
N LYS A 209 -18.54 -11.53 14.65
CA LYS A 209 -18.06 -10.16 14.95
C LYS A 209 -18.13 -9.86 16.45
N ASN A 210 -19.26 -10.15 17.09
CA ASN A 210 -19.42 -9.93 18.54
C ASN A 210 -18.44 -10.78 19.36
N ARG A 211 -18.20 -12.03 18.97
CA ARG A 211 -17.21 -12.91 19.62
C ARG A 211 -15.79 -12.38 19.44
N ALA A 212 -15.44 -11.89 18.25
CA ALA A 212 -14.13 -11.28 17.99
C ALA A 212 -13.92 -10.04 18.87
N THR A 213 -14.89 -9.11 18.89
CA THR A 213 -14.83 -7.93 19.77
C THR A 213 -14.74 -8.31 21.26
N THR A 214 -15.47 -9.34 21.69
CA THR A 214 -15.40 -9.86 23.07
C THR A 214 -14.01 -10.42 23.38
N ALA A 215 -13.42 -11.19 22.47
CA ALA A 215 -12.08 -11.77 22.64
C ALA A 215 -10.99 -10.69 22.64
N GLU A 216 -11.08 -9.70 21.75
CA GLU A 216 -10.19 -8.54 21.72
C GLU A 216 -10.24 -7.76 23.03
N THR A 217 -11.45 -7.50 23.55
CA THR A 217 -11.64 -6.85 24.85
C THR A 217 -11.05 -7.67 25.99
N ALA A 218 -11.28 -8.99 26.00
CA ALA A 218 -10.70 -9.87 27.01
C ALA A 218 -9.17 -9.87 26.96
N ASN A 219 -8.56 -9.88 25.78
CA ASN A 219 -7.11 -9.80 25.61
C ASN A 219 -6.54 -8.46 26.11
N GLN A 220 -7.22 -7.34 25.83
CA GLN A 220 -6.85 -6.04 26.36
C GLN A 220 -6.90 -6.01 27.89
N ASN A 221 -7.95 -6.59 28.49
CA ASN A 221 -8.09 -6.67 29.95
C ASN A 221 -7.01 -7.56 30.58
N LEU A 222 -6.67 -8.69 29.96
CA LEU A 222 -5.58 -9.56 30.41
C LEU A 222 -4.22 -8.86 30.32
N LEU A 223 -3.96 -8.15 29.22
CA LEU A 223 -2.73 -7.36 29.07
C LEU A 223 -2.67 -6.26 30.14
N ALA A 224 -3.77 -5.54 30.39
CA ALA A 224 -3.82 -4.52 31.43
C ALA A 224 -3.56 -5.10 32.82
N ALA A 225 -4.17 -6.24 33.17
CA ALA A 225 -3.93 -6.93 34.44
C ALA A 225 -2.47 -7.40 34.58
N GLN A 226 -1.88 -7.91 33.50
CA GLN A 226 -0.48 -8.32 33.49
C GLN A 226 0.46 -7.13 33.68
N VAL A 227 0.19 -6.00 33.02
CA VAL A 227 0.96 -4.76 33.20
C VAL A 227 0.87 -4.25 34.64
N GLU A 228 -0.31 -4.30 35.26
CA GLU A 228 -0.47 -3.92 36.68
C GLU A 228 0.31 -4.86 37.62
N SER A 229 0.31 -6.18 37.33
CA SER A 229 1.14 -7.15 38.05
C SER A 229 2.64 -6.86 37.91
N ASP A 230 3.10 -6.53 36.71
CA ASP A 230 4.50 -6.17 36.45
C ASP A 230 4.88 -4.86 37.15
N LEU A 231 4.01 -3.85 37.12
CA LEU A 231 4.24 -2.60 37.85
C LEU A 231 4.40 -2.83 39.35
N ALA A 232 3.59 -3.72 39.94
CA ALA A 232 3.73 -4.10 41.34
C ALA A 232 5.04 -4.84 41.61
N LYS A 233 5.37 -5.84 40.77
CA LYS A 233 6.62 -6.62 40.86
C LYS A 233 7.87 -5.75 40.79
N TYR A 234 7.88 -4.76 39.89
CA TYR A 234 9.03 -3.88 39.64
C TYR A 234 8.94 -2.54 40.37
N SER A 235 8.04 -2.38 41.34
CA SER A 235 7.82 -1.13 42.07
C SER A 235 9.06 -0.56 42.77
N ASN A 236 10.06 -1.41 43.06
CA ASN A 236 11.35 -1.02 43.64
C ASN A 236 12.44 -0.68 42.59
N ARG A 237 12.14 -0.78 41.29
CA ARG A 237 13.08 -0.50 40.18
C ARG A 237 12.85 0.84 39.49
N TYR A 238 11.79 1.56 39.85
CA TYR A 238 11.48 2.88 39.32
C TYR A 238 10.95 3.79 40.42
N ALA A 239 11.11 5.10 40.27
CA ALA A 239 10.59 6.07 41.24
C ALA A 239 9.04 6.14 41.14
N PRO A 240 8.29 6.25 42.25
CA PRO A 240 6.82 6.22 42.24
C PRO A 240 6.15 7.19 41.24
N GLU A 241 6.73 8.37 41.04
CA GLU A 241 6.28 9.39 40.07
C GLU A 241 6.45 8.97 38.60
N LYS A 242 7.21 7.92 38.30
CA LYS A 242 7.41 7.36 36.95
C LYS A 242 6.47 6.21 36.63
N ARG A 243 5.61 5.80 37.57
CA ARG A 243 4.70 4.65 37.41
C ARG A 243 3.88 4.72 36.11
N ASP A 244 3.31 5.87 35.78
CA ASP A 244 2.45 6.01 34.61
C ASP A 244 3.23 5.98 33.29
N GLU A 245 4.48 6.47 33.30
CA GLU A 245 5.38 6.39 32.15
C GLU A 245 5.83 4.93 31.93
N ILE A 246 6.18 4.21 32.99
CA ILE A 246 6.53 2.78 32.92
C ILE A 246 5.31 1.94 32.48
N LYS A 247 4.10 2.28 32.94
CA LYS A 247 2.86 1.64 32.49
C LYS A 247 2.67 1.81 30.98
N LYS A 248 2.90 3.02 30.47
CA LYS A 248 2.82 3.32 29.03
C LYS A 248 3.84 2.52 28.22
N GLN A 249 5.07 2.40 28.72
CA GLN A 249 6.12 1.61 28.07
C GLN A 249 5.82 0.11 28.08
N LEU A 250 5.32 -0.43 29.20
CA LEU A 250 4.90 -1.84 29.30
C LEU A 250 3.73 -2.17 28.35
N LEU A 251 2.79 -1.24 28.14
CA LEU A 251 1.72 -1.40 27.15
C LEU A 251 2.23 -1.37 25.70
N ALA A 252 3.32 -0.63 25.44
CA ALA A 252 3.90 -0.50 24.10
C ALA A 252 4.87 -1.63 23.74
N ASN A 253 5.70 -2.07 24.69
CA ASN A 253 6.66 -3.16 24.51
C ASN A 253 6.99 -3.81 25.87
N ARG A 254 6.10 -4.70 26.31
CA ARG A 254 6.23 -5.38 27.61
C ARG A 254 7.57 -6.09 27.80
N GLU A 255 7.99 -6.89 26.82
CA GLU A 255 9.21 -7.71 26.92
C GLU A 255 10.46 -6.84 27.04
N GLY A 256 10.58 -5.82 26.18
CA GLY A 256 11.72 -4.89 26.22
C GLY A 256 11.75 -4.06 27.50
N THR A 257 10.60 -3.57 27.97
CA THR A 257 10.54 -2.80 29.21
C THR A 257 10.85 -3.66 30.43
N ILE A 258 10.41 -4.92 30.49
CA ILE A 258 10.79 -5.86 31.55
C ILE A 258 12.30 -6.12 31.54
N ALA A 259 12.91 -6.35 30.38
CA ALA A 259 14.35 -6.57 30.28
C ALA A 259 15.17 -5.37 30.79
N ILE A 260 14.69 -4.15 30.52
CA ILE A 260 15.29 -2.92 31.07
C ILE A 260 15.11 -2.88 32.59
N LEU A 261 13.92 -3.15 33.12
CA LEU A 261 13.65 -3.13 34.56
C LEU A 261 14.46 -4.20 35.32
N ASP A 262 14.65 -5.39 34.75
CA ASP A 262 15.49 -6.45 35.30
C ASP A 262 16.98 -6.06 35.33
N SER A 263 17.43 -5.23 34.39
CA SER A 263 18.82 -4.73 34.33
C SER A 263 19.16 -3.68 35.40
N ILE A 264 18.14 -3.08 36.02
CA ILE A 264 18.31 -2.10 37.09
C ILE A 264 18.59 -2.86 38.39
N PRO A 265 19.77 -2.64 39.02
CA PRO A 265 20.08 -3.27 40.31
C PRO A 265 19.03 -2.90 41.36
N GLU A 266 18.69 -3.83 42.26
CA GLU A 266 17.82 -3.47 43.38
C GLU A 266 18.46 -2.29 44.14
N PRO A 267 17.67 -1.29 44.59
CA PRO A 267 18.21 -0.27 45.47
C PRO A 267 18.80 -0.97 46.69
N GLN A 268 20.13 -0.94 46.81
CA GLN A 268 20.79 -1.34 48.04
C GLN A 268 20.19 -0.46 49.12
N GLY A 269 19.52 -1.07 50.11
CA GLY A 269 19.12 -0.33 51.31
C GLY A 269 20.34 0.47 51.76
N LYS A 270 20.16 1.76 52.09
CA LYS A 270 21.24 2.59 52.61
C LYS A 270 22.10 1.69 53.50
N PRO A 271 23.41 1.51 53.23
CA PRO A 271 24.21 0.69 54.11
C PRO A 271 23.92 1.20 55.52
N ALA A 272 23.53 0.29 56.42
CA ALA A 272 23.49 0.62 57.85
C ALA A 272 24.77 1.42 58.12
N PRO A 273 24.68 2.62 58.75
CA PRO A 273 25.83 3.50 58.87
C PRO A 273 27.00 2.64 59.32
N ALA A 274 28.00 2.52 58.44
CA ALA A 274 29.08 1.56 58.65
C ALA A 274 29.60 1.79 60.06
N ALA A 275 29.62 0.74 60.89
CA ALA A 275 30.32 0.78 62.16
C ALA A 275 31.68 1.45 61.91
N GLY A 276 31.91 2.56 62.62
CA GLY A 276 32.72 3.66 62.15
C GLY A 276 34.06 3.25 61.53
N LYS A 277 34.28 3.68 60.28
CA LYS A 277 35.65 3.98 59.87
C LYS A 277 36.02 5.30 60.55
N ALA A 278 36.97 5.23 61.48
CA ALA A 278 37.52 6.41 62.12
C ALA A 278 37.99 7.43 61.05
N PRO A 279 37.69 8.73 61.20
CA PRO A 279 38.24 9.74 60.31
C PRO A 279 39.77 9.73 60.38
N LEU A 280 40.43 9.84 59.22
CA LEU A 280 41.90 9.93 59.06
C LEU A 280 42.56 11.18 59.68
N HIS A 281 41.85 11.94 60.52
CA HIS A 281 42.32 13.21 61.05
C HIS A 281 42.74 13.06 62.50
N ASN A 282 44.02 13.35 62.77
CA ASN A 282 44.61 13.37 64.10
C ASN A 282 44.07 14.55 64.92
N ARG A 283 42.84 14.43 65.43
CA ARG A 283 42.18 15.47 66.25
C ARG A 283 42.76 15.58 67.65
N GLN A 284 43.52 14.57 68.11
CA GLN A 284 44.08 14.55 69.47
C GLN A 284 45.25 15.53 69.64
N ASN A 285 45.89 15.98 68.55
CA ASN A 285 46.99 16.95 68.58
C ASN A 285 46.62 18.34 68.01
N ALA A 286 45.35 18.59 67.70
CA ALA A 286 44.91 19.89 67.22
C ALA A 286 44.76 20.86 68.40
N LYS A 287 45.79 21.65 68.68
CA LYS A 287 45.65 22.87 69.49
C LYS A 287 44.69 23.82 68.77
N ALA A 288 43.67 24.32 69.46
CA ALA A 288 42.85 25.41 68.96
C ALA A 288 43.74 26.63 68.68
N PRO A 289 43.68 27.24 67.49
CA PRO A 289 44.25 28.56 67.31
C PRO A 289 43.47 29.54 68.21
N THR A 290 44.21 30.37 68.93
CA THR A 290 43.69 31.44 69.77
C THR A 290 42.83 32.41 68.98
N ALA A 291 41.77 32.90 69.63
CA ALA A 291 40.73 33.78 69.08
C ALA A 291 41.24 34.80 68.04
N SER A 292 40.67 34.73 66.84
CA SER A 292 40.64 35.84 65.86
C SER A 292 39.30 36.56 65.99
N PRO A 293 39.24 37.88 65.72
CA PRO A 293 38.17 38.75 66.18
C PRO A 293 36.84 38.41 65.49
N ALA A 294 35.74 38.72 66.18
CA ALA A 294 34.39 38.43 65.71
C ALA A 294 34.11 39.13 64.36
N GLY A 295 34.06 38.35 63.28
CA GLY A 295 33.55 38.80 61.99
C GLY A 295 32.05 39.14 62.06
N PRO A 296 31.54 39.93 61.11
CA PRO A 296 30.20 40.49 61.17
C PRO A 296 29.14 39.39 61.10
N SER A 297 27.99 39.64 61.74
CA SER A 297 26.90 38.67 61.80
C SER A 297 26.36 38.34 60.41
N ALA A 298 25.76 37.15 60.26
CA ALA A 298 25.18 36.69 58.99
C ALA A 298 24.20 37.69 58.34
N ASP A 299 23.58 38.55 59.15
CA ASP A 299 22.67 39.60 58.69
C ASP A 299 23.37 40.74 57.93
N VAL A 300 24.65 41.00 58.20
CA VAL A 300 25.43 42.03 57.51
C VAL A 300 25.77 41.57 56.09
N TYR A 301 26.21 40.32 55.94
CA TYR A 301 26.50 39.73 54.62
C TYR A 301 25.27 39.67 53.72
N ALA A 302 24.09 39.35 54.29
CA ALA A 302 22.85 39.33 53.55
C ALA A 302 22.46 40.72 53.01
N LYS A 303 22.72 41.79 53.77
CA LYS A 303 22.47 43.17 53.34
C LYS A 303 23.44 43.63 52.26
N GLN A 304 24.72 43.27 52.38
CA GLN A 304 25.74 43.55 51.36
C GLN A 304 25.37 42.91 50.00
N ASP A 305 25.04 41.61 49.98
CA ASP A 305 24.69 40.90 48.74
C ASP A 305 23.41 41.45 48.08
N LEU A 306 22.42 41.85 48.89
CA LEU A 306 21.19 42.46 48.37
C LEU A 306 21.47 43.77 47.62
N GLU A 307 22.29 44.65 48.20
CA GLU A 307 22.62 45.96 47.64
C GLU A 307 23.50 45.83 46.38
N VAL A 308 24.47 44.92 46.40
CA VAL A 308 25.32 44.65 45.23
C VAL A 308 24.49 44.12 44.07
N ARG A 309 23.57 43.17 44.32
CA ARG A 309 22.67 42.65 43.27
C ARG A 309 21.68 43.71 42.76
N ALA A 310 21.20 44.58 43.64
CA ALA A 310 20.33 45.69 43.23
C ALA A 310 21.08 46.66 42.29
N TYR A 311 22.34 46.96 42.60
CA TYR A 311 23.21 47.79 41.76
C TYR A 311 23.52 47.13 40.41
N MET A 312 23.87 45.83 40.41
CA MET A 312 24.09 45.05 39.18
C MET A 312 22.86 45.11 38.26
N ASN A 313 21.67 44.94 38.83
CA ASN A 313 20.43 44.94 38.06
C ASN A 313 20.11 46.31 37.47
N ARG A 314 20.38 47.39 38.22
CA ARG A 314 20.14 48.77 37.78
C ARG A 314 21.12 49.22 36.70
N ASN A 315 22.40 48.88 36.85
CA ASN A 315 23.49 49.41 36.02
C ASN A 315 24.01 48.41 34.97
N ARG A 316 23.46 47.18 34.96
CA ARG A 316 23.82 46.09 34.03
C ARG A 316 25.33 45.78 34.00
N CYS A 317 25.96 45.75 35.17
CA CYS A 317 27.38 45.43 35.33
C CYS A 317 27.61 44.10 36.06
N ASP A 318 28.84 43.59 35.97
CA ASP A 318 29.27 42.38 36.69
C ASP A 318 29.38 42.62 38.21
N TYR A 319 29.49 41.50 38.94
CA TYR A 319 29.49 41.51 40.40
C TYR A 319 30.66 42.30 40.98
N ASP A 320 31.87 42.15 40.45
CA ASP A 320 33.05 42.84 41.00
C ASP A 320 32.97 44.35 40.80
N SER A 321 32.49 44.79 39.63
CA SER A 321 32.25 46.19 39.32
C SER A 321 31.14 46.79 40.19
N ALA A 322 30.05 46.04 40.39
CA ALA A 322 28.97 46.44 41.29
C ALA A 322 29.44 46.47 42.75
N PHE A 323 30.19 45.47 43.20
CA PHE A 323 30.71 45.38 44.56
C PHE A 323 31.59 46.59 44.90
N ARG A 324 32.54 46.95 44.02
CA ARG A 324 33.37 48.15 44.21
C ARG A 324 32.56 49.44 44.21
N SER A 325 31.53 49.52 43.36
CA SER A 325 30.67 50.71 43.29
C SER A 325 29.81 50.86 44.55
N VAL A 326 29.20 49.77 45.04
CA VAL A 326 28.40 49.77 46.27
C VAL A 326 29.29 50.00 47.50
N MET A 327 30.52 49.48 47.53
CA MET A 327 31.48 49.82 48.59
C MET A 327 31.83 51.30 48.61
N ALA A 328 31.97 51.95 47.44
CA ALA A 328 32.26 53.38 47.36
C ALA A 328 31.04 54.26 47.72
N GLU A 329 29.83 53.83 47.37
CA GLU A 329 28.58 54.56 47.65
C GLU A 329 28.05 54.36 49.07
N LYS A 330 28.29 53.16 49.65
CA LYS A 330 27.77 52.73 50.95
C LYS A 330 28.86 52.04 51.80
N PRO A 331 29.94 52.75 52.16
CA PRO A 331 31.07 52.18 52.89
C PRO A 331 30.70 51.64 54.27
N GLU A 332 29.62 52.15 54.89
CA GLU A 332 29.10 51.68 56.17
C GLU A 332 28.63 50.22 56.17
N LEU A 333 28.30 49.67 55.00
CA LEU A 333 27.93 48.27 54.85
C LEU A 333 29.15 47.34 54.86
N PHE A 334 30.36 47.86 54.66
CA PHE A 334 31.60 47.08 54.52
C PHE A 334 32.67 47.52 55.55
N PRO A 335 32.38 47.41 56.85
CA PRO A 335 33.28 47.93 57.90
C PRO A 335 34.65 47.22 57.93
N ASP A 336 34.72 45.93 57.60
CA ASP A 336 35.97 45.15 57.71
C ASP A 336 36.97 45.40 56.57
N VAL A 337 36.57 46.05 55.48
CA VAL A 337 37.49 46.32 54.35
C VAL A 337 38.26 47.62 54.56
N GLN A 338 37.78 48.51 55.43
CA GLN A 338 38.48 49.76 55.77
C GLN A 338 39.67 49.56 56.73
N GLU A 339 39.78 48.43 57.43
CA GLU A 339 40.91 48.14 58.31
C GLU A 339 42.12 47.49 57.59
N GLN A 340 42.04 47.24 56.28
CA GLN A 340 43.16 46.68 55.50
C GLN A 340 43.94 47.70 54.66
N GLU A 341 43.54 48.99 54.66
CA GLU A 341 44.28 50.08 53.98
C GLU A 341 44.60 51.29 54.89
N ALA A 342 44.79 51.07 56.20
CA ALA A 342 45.32 52.07 57.13
C ALA A 342 46.72 51.71 57.66
#